data_AF-A0A2A5H6U8-F1
#
_entry.id   AF-A0A2A5H6U8-F1
#
_cell.length_a   1.000
_cell.length_b   1.000
_cell.length_c   1.000
_cell.angle_alpha   90.00
_cell.angle_beta   90.00
_cell.angle_gamma   90.00
#
_symmetry.space_group_name_H-M   'P 1'
#
loop_
_entity.id
_entity.type
_entity.pdbx_description
1 polymer ?
#
loop_
_entity_poly.entity_id
_entity_poly.type
_entity_poly.pdbx_seq_one_letter_code
_entity_poly.pdbx_strand_id
1 'polypeptide(L)'
;DGSATEYQYDQAGKPITIIDGMNHTKALAYDGLNRLIRSSDTDGDIVKTYDTANRVTSITDQRGLTTQYRYNGFGEKIEQISPDTGSSYFKYDIAGRMIEKVDARGETTQYRHDLIGRVTDVIYPSANDENIHYVYDARQTHQANDATNDEQYLIGRIAEVHQSTGTSYYEYNHRGQVAKHHYSIGAQQYAVEYHYAKGGKLEQMTYPSGRVVNYGHNKQGRLAEVSTMQGSSAEQLIANRFEAMPFGTYASFAYGNGSEVSVARDLNFRIKDICSHPLYGRTFAQINYPRILVF
;
A
#
# COMPACT_ATOMS: atom_id res chain seq x y z
N ASP A 1 7.30 8.54 -30.77
CA ASP A 1 5.93 9.09 -30.84
C ASP A 1 5.88 10.61 -30.76
N GLY A 2 6.98 11.33 -30.47
CA GLY A 2 7.05 12.79 -30.70
C GLY A 2 6.12 13.63 -29.83
N SER A 3 5.40 12.99 -28.92
CA SER A 3 4.48 13.60 -27.97
C SER A 3 5.29 14.32 -26.91
N ALA A 4 5.45 15.63 -27.06
CA ALA A 4 6.14 16.46 -26.10
C ALA A 4 5.12 17.03 -25.09
N THR A 5 5.56 17.23 -23.85
CA THR A 5 4.81 18.07 -22.91
C THR A 5 5.39 19.47 -22.98
N GLU A 6 4.57 20.45 -23.35
CA GLU A 6 4.97 21.85 -23.43
C GLU A 6 4.59 22.59 -22.15
N TYR A 7 5.45 23.51 -21.71
CA TYR A 7 5.26 24.33 -20.53
C TYR A 7 5.42 25.80 -20.91
N GLN A 8 4.43 26.62 -20.54
CA GLN A 8 4.52 28.08 -20.60
C GLN A 8 4.66 28.62 -19.19
N TYR A 9 5.50 29.64 -19.00
CA TYR A 9 5.85 30.17 -17.69
C TYR A 9 5.48 31.65 -17.56
N ASP A 10 5.16 32.08 -16.33
CA ASP A 10 5.09 33.50 -15.98
C ASP A 10 6.49 34.13 -15.88
N GLN A 11 6.55 35.45 -15.67
CA GLN A 11 7.81 36.19 -15.51
C GLN A 11 8.66 35.72 -14.31
N ALA A 12 8.03 35.09 -13.31
CA ALA A 12 8.69 34.51 -12.14
C ALA A 12 9.14 33.05 -12.36
N GLY A 13 8.96 32.51 -13.58
CA GLY A 13 9.36 31.15 -13.94
C GLY A 13 8.41 30.06 -13.43
N LYS A 14 7.16 30.39 -13.05
CA LYS A 14 6.15 29.39 -12.66
C LYS A 14 5.32 28.97 -13.86
N PRO A 15 5.01 27.67 -14.03
CA PRO A 15 4.21 27.20 -15.15
C PRO A 15 2.78 27.75 -15.04
N ILE A 16 2.31 28.42 -16.09
CA ILE A 16 0.94 28.93 -16.22
C ILE A 16 0.09 28.12 -17.20
N THR A 17 0.74 27.37 -18.10
CA THR A 17 0.08 26.46 -19.04
C THR A 17 0.93 25.20 -19.19
N ILE A 18 0.30 24.04 -19.13
CA ILE A 18 0.89 22.74 -19.45
C ILE A 18 0.08 22.13 -20.58
N ILE A 19 0.72 21.74 -21.67
CA ILE A 19 0.09 21.07 -22.81
C ILE A 19 0.68 19.66 -22.87
N ASP A 20 -0.15 18.64 -22.66
CA ASP A 20 0.32 17.25 -22.67
C ASP A 20 0.63 16.77 -24.10
N GLY A 21 1.22 15.58 -24.20
CA GLY A 21 1.55 14.97 -25.49
C GLY A 21 0.35 14.58 -26.37
N MET A 22 -0.87 14.73 -25.85
CA MET A 22 -2.15 14.57 -26.54
C MET A 22 -2.83 15.92 -26.85
N ASN A 23 -2.12 17.03 -26.60
CA ASN A 23 -2.58 18.40 -26.77
C ASN A 23 -3.72 18.83 -25.81
N HIS A 24 -3.89 18.16 -24.68
CA HIS A 24 -4.76 18.64 -23.62
C HIS A 24 -4.07 19.76 -22.85
N THR A 25 -4.78 20.87 -22.65
CA THR A 25 -4.26 22.06 -22.02
C THR A 25 -4.72 22.16 -20.57
N LYS A 26 -3.77 22.44 -19.67
CA LYS A 26 -4.01 22.73 -18.26
C LYS A 26 -3.48 24.12 -17.92
N ALA A 27 -4.34 25.03 -17.50
CA ALA A 27 -3.99 26.37 -17.04
C ALA A 27 -3.84 26.43 -15.52
N LEU A 28 -2.89 27.22 -15.03
CA LEU A 28 -2.57 27.37 -13.62
C LEU A 28 -2.57 28.85 -13.23
N ALA A 29 -3.16 29.18 -12.08
CA ALA A 29 -3.14 30.53 -11.53
C ALA A 29 -2.64 30.54 -10.08
N TYR A 30 -1.88 31.58 -9.74
CA TYR A 30 -1.23 31.73 -8.45
C TYR A 30 -1.65 33.03 -7.77
N ASP A 31 -1.66 33.04 -6.44
CA ASP A 31 -1.82 34.29 -5.66
C ASP A 31 -0.50 35.08 -5.54
N GLY A 32 -0.56 36.24 -4.89
CA GLY A 32 0.61 37.10 -4.66
C GLY A 32 1.70 36.49 -3.75
N LEU A 33 1.41 35.37 -3.07
CA LEU A 33 2.38 34.59 -2.31
C LEU A 33 2.91 33.39 -3.11
N ASN A 34 2.66 33.36 -4.43
CA ASN A 34 3.06 32.30 -5.35
C ASN A 34 2.43 30.93 -5.05
N ARG A 35 1.25 30.89 -4.43
CA ARG A 35 0.53 29.64 -4.13
C ARG A 35 -0.50 29.36 -5.21
N LEU A 36 -0.62 28.09 -5.64
CA LEU A 36 -1.57 27.69 -6.67
C LEU A 36 -3.01 27.82 -6.16
N ILE A 37 -3.78 28.75 -6.70
CA ILE A 37 -5.17 29.02 -6.32
C ILE A 37 -6.19 28.48 -7.32
N ARG A 38 -5.80 28.23 -8.57
CA ARG A 38 -6.68 27.62 -9.57
C ARG A 38 -5.89 26.74 -10.54
N SER A 39 -6.48 25.61 -10.88
CA SER A 39 -6.06 24.73 -11.96
C SER A 39 -7.27 24.48 -12.85
N SER A 40 -7.13 24.66 -14.14
CA SER A 40 -8.22 24.50 -15.11
C SER A 40 -7.77 23.56 -16.22
N ASP A 41 -8.55 22.53 -16.53
CA ASP A 41 -8.34 21.67 -17.70
C ASP A 41 -9.68 21.41 -18.40
N THR A 42 -9.75 20.40 -19.27
CA THR A 42 -10.97 20.05 -20.00
C THR A 42 -12.08 19.53 -19.10
N ASP A 43 -11.74 19.02 -17.91
CA ASP A 43 -12.68 18.39 -17.00
C ASP A 43 -13.28 19.43 -16.02
N GLY A 44 -12.65 20.60 -15.90
CA GLY A 44 -13.18 21.79 -15.24
C GLY A 44 -12.13 22.50 -14.38
N ASP A 45 -12.62 23.22 -13.38
CA ASP A 45 -11.79 24.02 -12.48
C ASP A 45 -11.62 23.36 -11.11
N ILE A 46 -10.40 23.41 -10.59
CA ILE A 46 -10.11 23.18 -9.17
C ILE A 46 -9.61 24.49 -8.58
N VAL A 47 -10.31 25.00 -7.56
CA VAL A 47 -9.97 26.24 -6.87
C VAL A 47 -9.53 25.94 -5.43
N LYS A 48 -8.47 26.59 -4.96
CA LYS A 48 -7.94 26.44 -3.60
C LYS A 48 -7.89 27.78 -2.89
N THR A 49 -8.25 27.79 -1.62
CA THR A 49 -8.00 28.93 -0.71
C THR A 49 -7.01 28.52 0.37
N TYR A 50 -6.31 29.51 0.91
CA TYR A 50 -5.28 29.29 1.93
C TYR A 50 -5.42 30.29 3.07
N ASP A 51 -5.01 29.91 4.26
CA ASP A 51 -4.82 30.83 5.36
C ASP A 51 -3.47 31.56 5.30
N THR A 52 -3.19 32.38 6.32
CA THR A 52 -1.93 33.14 6.45
C THR A 52 -0.72 32.26 6.76
N ALA A 53 -0.92 31.03 7.20
CA ALA A 53 0.12 30.04 7.46
C ALA A 53 0.38 29.12 6.25
N ASN A 54 -0.13 29.48 5.07
CA ASN A 54 -0.01 28.72 3.82
C ASN A 54 -0.66 27.32 3.84
N ARG A 55 -1.65 27.10 4.71
CA ARG A 55 -2.43 25.86 4.76
C ARG A 55 -3.70 26.01 3.92
N VAL A 56 -4.09 24.96 3.19
CA VAL A 56 -5.29 24.97 2.35
C VAL A 56 -6.54 24.97 3.22
N THR A 57 -7.38 26.01 3.13
CA THR A 57 -8.62 26.13 3.91
C THR A 57 -9.85 25.66 3.16
N SER A 58 -9.82 25.66 1.82
CA SER A 58 -10.86 25.03 1.01
C SER A 58 -10.35 24.56 -0.33
N ILE A 59 -11.02 23.55 -0.88
CA ILE A 59 -10.89 23.10 -2.26
C ILE A 59 -12.28 23.01 -2.86
N THR A 60 -12.51 23.73 -3.94
CA THR A 60 -13.69 23.56 -4.80
C THR A 60 -13.27 22.69 -5.98
N ASP A 61 -13.94 21.56 -6.16
CA ASP A 61 -13.67 20.65 -7.28
C ASP A 61 -14.35 21.10 -8.59
N GLN A 62 -14.13 20.35 -9.65
CA GLN A 62 -14.71 20.62 -10.98
C GLN A 62 -16.24 20.54 -11.02
N ARG A 63 -16.87 19.92 -10.02
CA ARG A 63 -18.34 19.86 -9.86
C ARG A 63 -18.88 21.07 -9.09
N GLY A 64 -18.01 21.99 -8.65
CA GLY A 64 -18.37 23.13 -7.82
C GLY A 64 -18.56 22.77 -6.34
N LEU A 65 -18.23 21.55 -5.92
CA LEU A 65 -18.40 21.11 -4.54
C LEU A 65 -17.19 21.55 -3.72
N THR A 66 -17.47 22.29 -2.65
CA THR A 66 -16.42 22.90 -1.81
C THR A 66 -16.20 22.09 -0.55
N THR A 67 -15.03 21.48 -0.44
CA THR A 67 -14.53 20.88 0.81
C THR A 67 -13.76 21.92 1.61
N GLN A 68 -14.07 22.06 2.90
CA GLN A 68 -13.43 23.00 3.82
C GLN A 68 -12.57 22.27 4.85
N TYR A 69 -11.49 22.91 5.28
CA TYR A 69 -10.57 22.40 6.29
C TYR A 69 -10.38 23.43 7.39
N ARG A 70 -10.43 22.99 8.65
CA ARG A 70 -10.05 23.83 9.80
C ARG A 70 -8.86 23.23 10.52
N TYR A 71 -8.04 24.11 11.05
CA TYR A 71 -6.79 23.75 11.72
C TYR A 71 -6.73 24.39 13.10
N ASN A 72 -6.06 23.73 14.04
CA ASN A 72 -5.71 24.33 15.32
C ASN A 72 -4.48 25.26 15.19
N GLY A 73 -4.07 25.85 16.32
CA GLY A 73 -2.91 26.75 16.39
C GLY A 73 -1.56 26.07 16.10
N PHE A 74 -1.47 24.75 16.19
CA PHE A 74 -0.26 23.98 15.93
C PHE A 74 -0.08 23.53 14.48
N GLY A 75 -1.05 23.81 13.60
CA GLY A 75 -0.96 23.36 12.21
C GLY A 75 -1.85 22.17 11.86
N GLU A 76 -2.50 21.55 12.84
CA GLU A 76 -3.11 20.24 12.69
C GLU A 76 -4.57 20.36 12.25
N LYS A 77 -4.98 19.55 11.28
CA LYS A 77 -6.36 19.55 10.75
C LYS A 77 -7.29 18.96 11.79
N ILE A 78 -8.21 19.78 12.33
CA ILE A 78 -9.20 19.38 13.35
C ILE A 78 -10.58 19.11 12.77
N GLU A 79 -10.85 19.59 11.55
CA GLU A 79 -12.15 19.43 10.90
C GLU A 79 -11.99 19.41 9.38
N GLN A 80 -12.82 18.58 8.74
CA GLN A 80 -13.00 18.53 7.30
C GLN A 80 -14.50 18.47 7.01
N ILE A 81 -15.03 19.40 6.22
CA ILE A 81 -16.44 19.44 5.84
C ILE A 81 -16.53 19.29 4.32
N SER A 82 -17.18 18.25 3.84
CA SER A 82 -17.31 17.96 2.42
C SER A 82 -18.76 17.63 2.07
N PRO A 83 -19.34 18.21 1.01
CA PRO A 83 -20.67 17.82 0.53
C PRO A 83 -20.74 16.36 0.07
N ASP A 84 -19.64 15.81 -0.48
CA ASP A 84 -19.60 14.43 -0.99
C ASP A 84 -19.40 13.40 0.11
N THR A 85 -18.51 13.72 1.05
CA THR A 85 -18.05 12.73 2.03
C THR A 85 -18.60 12.98 3.43
N GLY A 86 -19.28 14.11 3.68
CA GLY A 86 -19.74 14.53 5.00
C GLY A 86 -18.66 15.24 5.82
N SER A 87 -18.85 15.28 7.15
CA SER A 87 -17.96 16.02 8.06
C SER A 87 -17.14 15.08 8.94
N SER A 88 -15.82 15.26 9.01
CA SER A 88 -14.94 14.50 9.89
C SER A 88 -14.18 15.41 10.84
N TYR A 89 -13.93 14.92 12.05
CA TYR A 89 -13.28 15.65 13.13
C TYR A 89 -12.08 14.89 13.64
N PHE A 90 -11.06 15.62 14.09
CA PHE A 90 -9.80 15.04 14.54
C PHE A 90 -9.33 15.74 15.81
N LYS A 91 -8.81 14.95 16.76
CA LYS A 91 -8.16 15.45 17.97
C LYS A 91 -6.75 14.91 18.05
N TYR A 92 -5.85 15.72 18.60
CA TYR A 92 -4.44 15.42 18.75
C TYR A 92 -4.02 15.64 20.20
N ASP A 93 -2.99 14.93 20.63
CA ASP A 93 -2.31 15.20 21.89
C ASP A 93 -1.32 16.37 21.76
N ILE A 94 -0.65 16.71 22.88
CA ILE A 94 0.32 17.80 22.92
C ILE A 94 1.58 17.56 22.06
N ALA A 95 1.85 16.32 21.66
CA ALA A 95 2.95 15.96 20.78
C ALA A 95 2.54 15.94 19.30
N GLY A 96 1.28 16.28 19.02
CA GLY A 96 0.70 16.34 17.69
C GLY A 96 0.31 14.99 17.10
N ARG A 97 0.08 13.99 17.95
CA ARG A 97 -0.33 12.64 17.53
C ARG A 97 -1.85 12.54 17.60
N MET A 98 -2.48 12.02 16.56
CA MET A 98 -3.95 11.92 16.49
C MET A 98 -4.47 10.92 17.51
N ILE A 99 -5.27 11.38 18.49
CA ILE A 99 -5.84 10.54 19.55
C ILE A 99 -7.31 10.18 19.31
N GLU A 100 -7.99 10.90 18.43
CA GLU A 100 -9.39 10.62 18.09
C GLU A 100 -9.69 11.09 16.67
N LYS A 101 -10.49 10.30 15.96
CA LYS A 101 -11.10 10.64 14.69
C LYS A 101 -12.59 10.30 14.76
N VAL A 102 -13.43 11.24 14.34
CA VAL A 102 -14.85 10.98 14.06
C VAL A 102 -15.01 11.05 12.56
N ASP A 103 -15.44 9.94 11.93
CA ASP A 103 -15.70 9.90 10.50
C ASP A 103 -17.05 10.56 10.16
N ALA A 104 -17.34 10.68 8.88
CA ALA A 104 -18.56 11.34 8.42
C ALA A 104 -19.87 10.57 8.69
N ARG A 105 -19.79 9.31 9.09
CA ARG A 105 -20.94 8.54 9.57
C ARG A 105 -21.19 8.77 11.06
N GLY A 106 -20.30 9.51 11.73
CA GLY A 106 -20.32 9.71 13.18
C GLY A 106 -19.58 8.61 13.95
N GLU A 107 -18.93 7.67 13.26
CA GLU A 107 -18.18 6.59 13.90
C GLU A 107 -16.87 7.13 14.47
N THR A 108 -16.58 6.78 15.73
CA THR A 108 -15.41 7.26 16.44
C THR A 108 -14.33 6.19 16.45
N THR A 109 -13.09 6.59 16.17
CA THR A 109 -11.89 5.77 16.38
C THR A 109 -10.94 6.54 17.28
N GLN A 110 -10.49 5.91 18.36
CA GLN A 110 -9.52 6.46 19.28
C GLN A 110 -8.18 5.74 19.16
N TYR A 111 -7.09 6.49 19.36
CA TYR A 111 -5.74 5.96 19.27
C TYR A 111 -5.00 6.22 20.58
N ARG A 112 -4.23 5.23 21.02
CA ARG A 112 -3.25 5.39 22.09
C ARG A 112 -1.85 5.20 21.53
N HIS A 113 -0.90 5.89 22.14
CA HIS A 113 0.49 5.83 21.72
C HIS A 113 1.39 5.56 22.91
N ASP A 114 2.51 4.89 22.65
CA ASP A 114 3.59 4.77 23.64
C ASP A 114 4.42 6.06 23.75
N LEU A 115 5.47 6.02 24.58
CA LEU A 115 6.34 7.15 24.85
C LEU A 115 7.14 7.64 23.64
N ILE A 116 7.34 6.79 22.62
CA ILE A 116 8.07 7.15 21.40
C ILE A 116 7.16 7.39 20.19
N GLY A 117 5.83 7.39 20.40
CA GLY A 117 4.84 7.77 19.38
C GLY A 117 4.31 6.65 18.51
N ARG A 118 4.56 5.37 18.85
CA ARG A 118 3.96 4.24 18.14
C ARG A 118 2.55 3.99 18.66
N VAL A 119 1.62 3.64 17.77
CA VAL A 119 0.23 3.34 18.12
C VAL A 119 0.17 2.02 18.90
N THR A 120 -0.29 2.05 20.15
CA THR A 120 -0.49 0.85 20.98
C THR A 120 -1.92 0.33 20.95
N ASP A 121 -2.89 1.20 20.65
CA ASP A 121 -4.29 0.81 20.62
C ASP A 121 -5.03 1.55 19.51
N VAL A 122 -5.87 0.82 18.79
CA VAL A 122 -6.92 1.36 17.93
C VAL A 122 -8.25 0.90 18.52
N ILE A 123 -9.05 1.85 18.98
CA ILE A 123 -10.26 1.60 19.75
C ILE A 123 -11.45 2.11 18.95
N TYR A 124 -12.45 1.25 18.79
CA TYR A 124 -13.74 1.53 18.16
C TYR A 124 -14.82 1.48 19.25
N PRO A 125 -15.18 2.60 19.91
CA PRO A 125 -16.09 2.59 21.05
C PRO A 125 -17.49 2.04 20.74
N SER A 126 -17.92 2.12 19.49
CA SER A 126 -19.18 1.55 18.98
C SER A 126 -19.08 0.06 18.60
N ALA A 127 -17.87 -0.49 18.46
CA ALA A 127 -17.59 -1.86 18.02
C ALA A 127 -16.37 -2.43 18.75
N ASN A 128 -16.51 -2.74 20.04
CA ASN A 128 -15.39 -3.17 20.88
C ASN A 128 -14.68 -4.44 20.39
N ASP A 129 -15.35 -5.28 19.60
CA ASP A 129 -14.78 -6.45 18.95
C ASP A 129 -13.86 -6.11 17.77
N GLU A 130 -13.87 -4.88 17.28
CA GLU A 130 -12.92 -4.41 16.27
C GLU A 130 -11.65 -3.81 16.89
N ASN A 131 -11.58 -3.69 18.22
CA ASN A 131 -10.42 -3.12 18.92
C ASN A 131 -9.13 -3.90 18.62
N ILE A 132 -8.04 -3.17 18.43
CA ILE A 132 -6.71 -3.71 18.16
C ILE A 132 -5.73 -3.19 19.22
N HIS A 133 -5.00 -4.10 19.87
CA HIS A 133 -3.91 -3.76 20.78
C HIS A 133 -2.57 -4.25 20.21
N TYR A 134 -1.59 -3.37 20.14
CA TYR A 134 -0.24 -3.64 19.68
C TYR A 134 0.74 -3.67 20.84
N VAL A 135 1.50 -4.74 20.93
CA VAL A 135 2.62 -4.87 21.87
C VAL A 135 3.91 -4.75 21.09
N TYR A 136 4.78 -3.81 21.48
CA TYR A 136 6.09 -3.61 20.87
C TYR A 136 7.20 -4.00 21.83
N ASP A 137 8.33 -4.44 21.29
CA ASP A 137 9.61 -4.66 22.00
C ASP A 137 9.55 -5.66 23.17
N ALA A 138 8.39 -6.27 23.43
CA ALA A 138 8.16 -7.16 24.55
C ALA A 138 8.60 -8.56 24.18
N ARG A 139 9.48 -9.15 25.00
CA ARG A 139 9.84 -10.57 24.85
C ARG A 139 8.59 -11.42 25.02
N GLN A 140 8.35 -12.31 24.07
CA GLN A 140 7.26 -13.28 24.14
C GLN A 140 7.64 -14.36 25.15
N THR A 141 6.86 -14.52 26.22
CA THR A 141 7.08 -15.56 27.26
C THR A 141 6.32 -16.86 26.98
N HIS A 142 5.68 -16.99 25.81
CA HIS A 142 4.85 -18.15 25.45
C HIS A 142 5.63 -19.44 25.17
N GLN A 143 6.96 -19.40 25.16
CA GLN A 143 7.85 -20.56 25.03
C GLN A 143 8.67 -20.72 26.32
N ALA A 144 8.15 -21.45 27.30
CA ALA A 144 8.77 -21.58 28.63
C ALA A 144 10.01 -22.49 28.69
N ASN A 145 10.55 -23.02 27.59
CA ASN A 145 11.57 -24.08 27.65
C ASN A 145 12.81 -23.94 26.74
N ASP A 146 12.97 -22.88 25.94
CA ASP A 146 14.23 -22.65 25.20
C ASP A 146 15.02 -21.50 25.81
N ALA A 147 15.77 -21.84 26.87
CA ALA A 147 16.65 -20.93 27.59
C ALA A 147 18.01 -20.70 26.89
N THR A 148 18.15 -21.07 25.62
CA THR A 148 19.40 -20.97 24.87
C THR A 148 19.14 -20.43 23.46
N ASN A 149 19.52 -19.17 23.23
CA ASN A 149 19.37 -18.39 21.98
C ASN A 149 17.92 -18.01 21.66
N ASP A 150 17.59 -16.81 21.20
CA ASP A 150 18.39 -15.77 20.57
C ASP A 150 17.65 -14.46 20.86
N GLU A 151 18.30 -13.31 20.74
CA GLU A 151 17.60 -12.03 20.71
C GLU A 151 16.39 -12.18 19.77
N GLN A 152 15.14 -12.10 20.22
CA GLN A 152 13.95 -12.22 19.34
C GLN A 152 13.89 -11.07 18.30
N TYR A 153 14.94 -10.24 18.27
CA TYR A 153 15.16 -9.05 17.45
C TYR A 153 13.94 -8.12 17.48
N LEU A 154 13.25 -8.06 18.63
CA LEU A 154 11.98 -7.37 18.82
C LEU A 154 12.10 -5.87 19.06
N ILE A 155 13.29 -5.37 19.41
CA ILE A 155 13.49 -3.94 19.66
C ILE A 155 13.18 -3.14 18.39
N GLY A 156 12.27 -2.18 18.51
CA GLY A 156 11.70 -1.36 17.45
C GLY A 156 10.58 -2.04 16.65
N ARG A 157 10.10 -3.23 17.04
CA ARG A 157 9.18 -4.07 16.23
C ARG A 157 7.95 -4.50 17.03
N ILE A 158 6.89 -4.86 16.29
CA ILE A 158 5.66 -5.41 16.87
C ILE A 158 5.96 -6.83 17.33
N ALA A 159 5.80 -7.09 18.61
CA ALA A 159 5.85 -8.42 19.18
C ALA A 159 4.51 -9.14 19.01
N GLU A 160 3.41 -8.46 19.36
CA GLU A 160 2.06 -9.05 19.39
C GLU A 160 1.00 -8.07 18.88
N VAL A 161 -0.08 -8.64 18.32
CA VAL A 161 -1.29 -7.93 17.89
C VAL A 161 -2.47 -8.70 18.46
N HIS A 162 -3.22 -8.08 19.37
CA HIS A 162 -4.42 -8.67 19.95
C HIS A 162 -5.66 -8.05 19.32
N GLN A 163 -6.58 -8.91 18.89
CA GLN A 163 -7.88 -8.57 18.33
C GLN A 163 -8.93 -9.49 18.95
N SER A 164 -10.21 -9.20 18.77
CA SER A 164 -11.29 -10.10 19.24
C SER A 164 -11.23 -11.49 18.60
N THR A 165 -10.72 -11.58 17.37
CA THR A 165 -10.62 -12.82 16.58
C THR A 165 -9.46 -13.72 17.00
N GLY A 166 -8.49 -13.17 17.74
CA GLY A 166 -7.31 -13.90 18.17
C GLY A 166 -6.10 -12.99 18.41
N THR A 167 -4.98 -13.63 18.76
CA THR A 167 -3.69 -12.96 18.91
C THR A 167 -2.76 -13.40 17.78
N SER A 168 -2.06 -12.45 17.19
CA SER A 168 -0.92 -12.71 16.32
C SER A 168 0.38 -12.33 17.02
N TYR A 169 1.44 -13.09 16.82
CA TYR A 169 2.77 -12.71 17.30
C TYR A 169 3.85 -13.06 16.29
N TYR A 170 4.95 -12.31 16.34
CA TYR A 170 5.98 -12.33 15.31
C TYR A 170 7.35 -12.66 15.91
N GLU A 171 8.07 -13.54 15.24
CA GLU A 171 9.49 -13.78 15.48
C GLU A 171 10.28 -13.20 14.32
N TYR A 172 11.41 -12.57 14.63
CA TYR A 172 12.26 -11.94 13.65
C TYR A 172 13.60 -12.66 13.55
N ASN A 173 14.25 -12.58 12.40
CA ASN A 173 15.64 -12.98 12.26
C ASN A 173 16.59 -11.83 12.66
N HIS A 174 17.89 -12.09 12.71
CA HIS A 174 18.93 -11.10 13.08
C HIS A 174 18.98 -9.86 12.18
N ARG A 175 18.33 -9.89 11.02
CA ARG A 175 18.20 -8.74 10.11
C ARG A 175 16.90 -7.98 10.31
N GLY A 176 16.07 -8.40 11.26
CA GLY A 176 14.80 -7.81 11.57
C GLY A 176 13.66 -8.14 10.60
N GLN A 177 13.80 -9.20 9.81
CA GLN A 177 12.75 -9.69 8.91
C GLN A 177 11.89 -10.72 9.67
N VAL A 178 10.59 -10.78 9.39
CA VAL A 178 9.68 -11.75 10.02
C VAL A 178 10.10 -13.16 9.62
N ALA A 179 10.61 -13.94 10.57
CA ALA A 179 10.97 -15.35 10.38
C ALA A 179 9.78 -16.28 10.62
N LYS A 180 8.87 -15.89 11.53
CA LYS A 180 7.66 -16.65 11.84
C LYS A 180 6.52 -15.72 12.22
N HIS A 181 5.34 -16.00 11.70
CA HIS A 181 4.09 -15.34 12.08
C HIS A 181 3.15 -16.39 12.64
N HIS A 182 2.84 -16.24 13.93
CA HIS A 182 1.84 -17.05 14.60
C HIS A 182 0.52 -16.32 14.66
N TYR A 183 -0.58 -17.03 14.49
CA TYR A 183 -1.92 -16.47 14.57
C TYR A 183 -2.92 -17.52 15.04
N SER A 184 -4.02 -17.07 15.64
CA SER A 184 -5.11 -17.93 16.07
C SER A 184 -6.34 -17.79 15.19
N ILE A 185 -7.05 -18.88 14.95
CA ILE A 185 -8.42 -18.87 14.43
C ILE A 185 -9.28 -19.69 15.40
N GLY A 186 -10.13 -19.01 16.16
CA GLY A 186 -10.82 -19.63 17.30
C GLY A 186 -9.81 -20.16 18.32
N ALA A 187 -9.94 -21.43 18.73
CA ALA A 187 -9.04 -22.06 19.70
C ALA A 187 -7.75 -22.65 19.09
N GLN A 188 -7.61 -22.63 17.76
CA GLN A 188 -6.48 -23.25 17.07
C GLN A 188 -5.37 -22.24 16.80
N GLN A 189 -4.13 -22.65 17.01
CA GLN A 189 -2.92 -21.87 16.75
C GLN A 189 -2.26 -22.36 15.45
N TYR A 190 -1.83 -21.41 14.63
CA TYR A 190 -1.20 -21.65 13.34
C TYR A 190 0.08 -20.82 13.24
N ALA A 191 1.03 -21.28 12.44
CA ALA A 191 2.23 -20.52 12.14
C ALA A 191 2.62 -20.63 10.67
N VAL A 192 3.05 -19.50 10.09
CA VAL A 192 3.75 -19.44 8.80
C VAL A 192 5.21 -19.10 9.06
N GLU A 193 6.12 -19.89 8.52
CA GLU A 193 7.56 -19.63 8.59
C GLU A 193 8.09 -19.07 7.28
N TYR A 194 9.11 -18.22 7.36
CA TYR A 194 9.70 -17.49 6.25
C TYR A 194 11.23 -17.63 6.28
N HIS A 195 11.81 -17.95 5.12
CA HIS A 195 13.25 -17.96 4.94
C HIS A 195 13.65 -16.99 3.83
N TYR A 196 14.76 -16.29 4.05
CA TYR A 196 15.24 -15.25 3.15
C TYR A 196 16.67 -15.51 2.69
N ALA A 197 16.92 -15.23 1.41
CA ALA A 197 18.24 -15.16 0.80
C ALA A 197 19.10 -14.04 1.41
N LYS A 198 20.40 -14.08 1.06
CA LYS A 198 21.24 -12.89 1.12
C LYS A 198 20.63 -11.75 0.30
N GLY A 199 20.56 -10.56 0.89
CA GLY A 199 19.89 -9.41 0.27
C GLY A 199 18.39 -9.31 0.56
N GLY A 200 17.86 -10.18 1.44
CA GLY A 200 16.52 -10.03 2.02
C GLY A 200 15.37 -10.52 1.14
N LYS A 201 15.65 -11.29 0.08
CA LYS A 201 14.64 -11.86 -0.81
C LYS A 201 14.04 -13.10 -0.19
N LEU A 202 12.72 -13.23 -0.21
CA LEU A 202 12.03 -14.41 0.29
C LEU A 202 12.38 -15.62 -0.58
N GLU A 203 12.87 -16.70 0.01
CA GLU A 203 13.22 -17.96 -0.68
C GLU A 203 12.24 -19.08 -0.37
N GLN A 204 11.61 -19.06 0.80
CA GLN A 204 10.70 -20.12 1.21
C GLN A 204 9.64 -19.61 2.17
N MET A 205 8.43 -20.15 2.04
CA MET A 205 7.36 -20.06 3.02
C MET A 205 6.87 -21.46 3.40
N THR A 206 6.70 -21.71 4.69
CA THR A 206 6.11 -22.95 5.20
C THR A 206 4.79 -22.63 5.87
N TYR A 207 3.69 -23.16 5.32
CA TYR A 207 2.33 -22.97 5.82
C TYR A 207 2.01 -23.93 6.96
N PRO A 208 0.99 -23.64 7.80
CA PRO A 208 0.60 -24.51 8.91
C PRO A 208 0.21 -25.93 8.50
N SER A 209 -0.21 -26.12 7.25
CA SER A 209 -0.49 -27.45 6.68
C SER A 209 0.77 -28.29 6.45
N GLY A 210 1.97 -27.75 6.70
CA GLY A 210 3.25 -28.35 6.31
C GLY A 210 3.56 -28.20 4.82
N ARG A 211 2.74 -27.44 4.08
CA ARG A 211 3.02 -27.11 2.68
C ARG A 211 4.12 -26.07 2.62
N VAL A 212 5.14 -26.36 1.83
CA VAL A 212 6.25 -25.45 1.56
C VAL A 212 6.06 -24.83 0.18
N VAL A 213 6.35 -23.55 0.04
CA VAL A 213 6.43 -22.83 -1.23
C VAL A 213 7.82 -22.23 -1.36
N ASN A 214 8.55 -22.58 -2.42
CA ASN A 214 9.89 -22.06 -2.69
C ASN A 214 9.85 -20.98 -3.76
N TYR A 215 10.75 -20.00 -3.66
CA TYR A 215 10.90 -18.87 -4.57
C TYR A 215 12.34 -18.81 -5.09
N GLY A 216 12.55 -19.39 -6.27
CA GLY A 216 13.83 -19.39 -6.97
C GLY A 216 14.11 -18.06 -7.65
N HIS A 217 15.32 -17.53 -7.48
CA HIS A 217 15.76 -16.28 -8.11
C HIS A 217 16.93 -16.52 -9.07
N ASN A 218 16.98 -15.76 -10.18
CA ASN A 218 18.11 -15.80 -11.11
C ASN A 218 19.34 -15.03 -10.57
N LYS A 219 20.45 -15.00 -11.34
CA LYS A 219 21.70 -14.32 -10.95
C LYS A 219 21.56 -12.80 -10.79
N GLN A 220 20.61 -12.19 -11.48
CA GLN A 220 20.23 -10.78 -11.33
C GLN A 220 19.28 -10.57 -10.13
N GLY A 221 18.90 -11.67 -9.47
CA GLY A 221 18.06 -11.72 -8.30
C GLY A 221 16.58 -11.41 -8.59
N ARG A 222 16.12 -11.60 -9.83
CA ARG A 222 14.71 -11.57 -10.19
C ARG A 222 14.10 -12.95 -9.94
N LEU A 223 12.84 -13.02 -9.50
CA LEU A 223 12.08 -14.28 -9.40
C LEU A 223 12.14 -14.99 -10.76
N ALA A 224 12.43 -16.30 -10.71
CA ALA A 224 12.67 -17.16 -11.87
C ALA A 224 11.88 -18.47 -11.78
N GLU A 225 11.51 -18.89 -10.57
CA GLU A 225 10.74 -20.10 -10.32
C GLU A 225 9.94 -20.00 -9.02
N VAL A 226 8.77 -20.62 -9.01
CA VAL A 226 7.95 -20.87 -7.83
C VAL A 226 7.53 -22.33 -7.84
N SER A 227 7.71 -23.01 -6.73
CA SER A 227 7.39 -24.43 -6.58
C SER A 227 6.79 -24.71 -5.21
N THR A 228 6.19 -25.90 -5.03
CA THR A 228 5.60 -26.31 -3.76
C THR A 228 5.85 -27.78 -3.48
N MET A 229 5.96 -28.14 -2.20
CA MET A 229 6.01 -29.52 -1.73
C MET A 229 5.13 -29.70 -0.49
N GLN A 230 4.70 -30.94 -0.25
CA GLN A 230 3.93 -31.32 0.93
C GLN A 230 4.64 -32.47 1.63
N GLY A 231 5.20 -32.20 2.82
CA GLY A 231 6.02 -33.18 3.54
C GLY A 231 7.19 -33.67 2.67
N SER A 232 7.36 -34.99 2.57
CA SER A 232 8.39 -35.63 1.76
C SER A 232 7.97 -35.89 0.29
N SER A 233 6.87 -35.29 -0.18
CA SER A 233 6.41 -35.45 -1.55
C SER A 233 7.36 -34.79 -2.54
N ALA A 234 7.37 -35.28 -3.78
CA ALA A 234 8.12 -34.64 -4.85
C ALA A 234 7.69 -33.17 -5.04
N GLU A 235 8.67 -32.31 -5.31
CA GLU A 235 8.43 -30.89 -5.58
C GLU A 235 7.61 -30.72 -6.86
N GLN A 236 6.61 -29.84 -6.78
CA GLN A 236 5.70 -29.51 -7.86
C GLN A 236 5.94 -28.08 -8.31
N LEU A 237 6.21 -27.90 -9.59
CA LEU A 237 6.35 -26.59 -10.20
C LEU A 237 5.00 -25.84 -10.17
N ILE A 238 5.01 -24.59 -9.71
CA ILE A 238 3.85 -23.69 -9.78
C ILE A 238 4.00 -22.75 -10.97
N ALA A 239 5.16 -22.10 -11.09
CA ALA A 239 5.45 -21.18 -12.18
C ALA A 239 6.96 -21.07 -12.44
N ASN A 240 7.35 -20.88 -13.69
CA ASN A 240 8.74 -20.65 -14.10
C ASN A 240 8.81 -19.81 -15.38
N ARG A 241 10.01 -19.76 -15.98
CA ARG A 241 10.27 -19.06 -17.25
C ARG A 241 9.78 -17.61 -17.20
N PHE A 242 10.03 -16.96 -16.08
CA PHE A 242 9.72 -15.54 -15.93
C PHE A 242 10.64 -14.73 -16.84
N GLU A 243 10.06 -14.09 -17.85
CA GLU A 243 10.79 -13.18 -18.73
C GLU A 243 10.54 -11.76 -18.28
N ALA A 244 11.61 -11.09 -17.85
CA ALA A 244 11.53 -9.72 -17.38
C ALA A 244 11.79 -8.75 -18.53
N MET A 245 11.05 -7.65 -18.56
CA MET A 245 11.41 -6.54 -19.44
C MET A 245 12.77 -5.95 -19.05
N PRO A 246 13.43 -5.20 -19.94
CA PRO A 246 14.69 -4.53 -19.62
C PRO A 246 14.57 -3.64 -18.37
N PHE A 247 13.39 -3.04 -18.17
CA PHE A 247 13.02 -2.27 -16.99
C PHE A 247 11.58 -2.61 -16.57
N GLY A 248 11.32 -2.59 -15.25
CA GLY A 248 9.98 -2.83 -14.71
C GLY A 248 9.61 -4.31 -14.55
N THR A 249 8.38 -4.64 -14.94
CA THR A 249 7.72 -5.92 -14.60
C THR A 249 8.14 -7.09 -15.50
N TYR A 250 7.59 -8.27 -15.20
CA TYR A 250 7.64 -9.41 -16.11
C TYR A 250 6.76 -9.18 -17.33
N ALA A 251 7.25 -9.61 -18.49
CA ALA A 251 6.54 -9.69 -19.76
C ALA A 251 5.82 -11.03 -19.91
N SER A 252 6.36 -12.12 -19.34
CA SER A 252 5.71 -13.42 -19.37
C SER A 252 6.16 -14.33 -18.23
N PHE A 253 5.40 -15.40 -18.01
CA PHE A 253 5.78 -16.57 -17.23
C PHE A 253 4.94 -17.78 -17.65
N ALA A 254 5.39 -18.98 -17.31
CA ALA A 254 4.63 -20.21 -17.51
C ALA A 254 4.23 -20.84 -16.18
N TYR A 255 3.03 -21.39 -16.11
CA TYR A 255 2.60 -22.23 -15.00
C TYR A 255 3.22 -23.63 -15.11
N GLY A 256 3.28 -24.33 -13.97
CA GLY A 256 3.77 -25.72 -13.93
C GLY A 256 2.92 -26.71 -14.71
N ASN A 257 1.66 -26.34 -15.02
CA ASN A 257 0.83 -27.07 -15.97
C ASN A 257 1.14 -26.72 -17.44
N GLY A 258 2.22 -25.99 -17.74
CA GLY A 258 2.62 -25.63 -19.10
C GLY A 258 1.84 -24.47 -19.74
N SER A 259 0.77 -23.98 -19.13
CA SER A 259 0.07 -22.78 -19.64
C SER A 259 0.96 -21.55 -19.52
N GLU A 260 0.96 -20.68 -20.52
CA GLU A 260 1.81 -19.48 -20.55
C GLU A 260 0.96 -18.21 -20.52
N VAL A 261 1.39 -17.25 -19.70
CA VAL A 261 0.82 -15.91 -19.62
C VAL A 261 1.83 -14.91 -20.13
N SER A 262 1.41 -14.03 -21.05
CA SER A 262 2.20 -12.89 -21.51
C SER A 262 1.41 -11.59 -21.43
N VAL A 263 2.11 -10.50 -21.12
CA VAL A 263 1.57 -9.15 -20.99
C VAL A 263 2.33 -8.24 -21.94
N ALA A 264 1.70 -7.87 -23.05
CA ALA A 264 2.27 -6.94 -24.02
C ALA A 264 2.08 -5.50 -23.55
N ARG A 265 3.10 -4.67 -23.74
CA ARG A 265 3.08 -3.26 -23.34
C ARG A 265 3.55 -2.34 -24.46
N ASP A 266 3.08 -1.09 -24.44
CA ASP A 266 3.62 -0.05 -25.30
C ASP A 266 4.94 0.52 -24.73
N LEU A 267 5.57 1.44 -25.47
CA LEU A 267 6.81 2.11 -25.03
C LEU A 267 6.65 2.92 -23.74
N ASN A 268 5.41 3.23 -23.36
CA ASN A 268 5.03 3.92 -22.12
C ASN A 268 4.61 2.94 -21.02
N PHE A 269 4.91 1.63 -21.17
CA PHE A 269 4.65 0.56 -20.21
C PHE A 269 3.18 0.28 -19.91
N ARG A 270 2.26 0.82 -20.72
CA ARG A 270 0.82 0.57 -20.57
C ARG A 270 0.50 -0.81 -21.12
N ILE A 271 -0.40 -1.53 -20.46
CA ILE A 271 -0.86 -2.85 -20.93
C ILE A 271 -1.57 -2.63 -22.27
N LYS A 272 -1.09 -3.32 -23.30
CA LYS A 272 -1.76 -3.41 -24.59
C LYS A 272 -2.57 -4.69 -24.71
N ASP A 273 -2.05 -5.80 -24.17
CA ASP A 273 -2.68 -7.11 -24.29
C ASP A 273 -2.25 -8.02 -23.12
N ILE A 274 -3.12 -8.98 -22.80
CA ILE A 274 -2.82 -10.08 -21.87
C ILE A 274 -3.27 -11.37 -22.55
N CYS A 275 -2.31 -12.25 -22.85
CA CYS A 275 -2.58 -13.53 -23.49
C CYS A 275 -2.34 -14.67 -22.51
N SER A 276 -3.25 -15.65 -22.50
CA SER A 276 -3.07 -16.92 -21.80
C SER A 276 -3.22 -18.07 -22.80
N HIS A 277 -2.16 -18.86 -22.99
CA HIS A 277 -2.17 -20.01 -23.89
C HIS A 277 -2.38 -21.29 -23.06
N PRO A 278 -3.52 -22.00 -23.19
CA PRO A 278 -3.72 -23.26 -22.52
C PRO A 278 -3.01 -24.40 -23.26
N LEU A 279 -2.82 -25.50 -22.53
CA LEU A 279 -2.25 -26.79 -22.94
C LEU A 279 -2.79 -27.42 -24.25
N TYR A 280 -3.92 -26.92 -24.79
CA TYR A 280 -4.61 -27.51 -25.94
C TYR A 280 -4.83 -26.54 -27.11
N GLY A 281 -4.03 -25.47 -27.20
CA GLY A 281 -4.06 -24.57 -28.36
C GLY A 281 -5.35 -23.74 -28.51
N ARG A 282 -6.13 -23.57 -27.43
CA ARG A 282 -7.32 -22.71 -27.41
C ARG A 282 -6.98 -21.34 -26.86
N THR A 283 -6.68 -20.38 -27.72
CA THR A 283 -6.49 -18.99 -27.29
C THR A 283 -7.80 -18.45 -26.71
N PHE A 284 -7.81 -18.08 -25.42
CA PHE A 284 -8.88 -17.24 -24.89
C PHE A 284 -8.55 -15.80 -25.28
N ALA A 285 -9.39 -15.20 -26.10
CA ALA A 285 -9.16 -13.90 -26.69
C ALA A 285 -9.04 -12.79 -25.63
N GLN A 286 -8.03 -11.92 -25.85
CA GLN A 286 -7.98 -10.50 -25.53
C GLN A 286 -9.03 -10.01 -24.52
N ILE A 287 -8.59 -9.69 -23.30
CA ILE A 287 -9.23 -8.60 -22.56
C ILE A 287 -8.71 -7.31 -23.19
N ASN A 288 -9.29 -6.93 -24.33
CA ASN A 288 -9.23 -5.55 -24.77
C ASN A 288 -9.95 -4.76 -23.68
N TYR A 289 -9.21 -4.01 -22.87
CA TYR A 289 -9.84 -2.95 -22.10
C TYR A 289 -10.51 -2.04 -23.13
N PRO A 290 -11.86 -1.93 -23.19
CA PRO A 290 -12.42 -0.76 -23.82
C PRO A 290 -11.80 0.44 -23.09
N ARG A 291 -11.40 1.45 -23.85
CA ARG A 291 -11.04 2.76 -23.29
C ARG A 291 -12.05 3.06 -22.19
N ILE A 292 -11.57 3.18 -20.96
CA ILE A 292 -12.34 3.82 -19.90
C ILE A 292 -12.56 5.23 -20.43
N LEU A 293 -13.73 5.47 -21.04
CA LEU A 293 -14.30 6.79 -21.12
C LEU A 293 -14.57 7.15 -19.67
N VAL A 294 -13.66 7.94 -19.11
CA VAL A 294 -13.96 8.73 -17.92
C VAL A 294 -15.03 9.72 -18.38
N PHE A 295 -16.25 9.54 -17.88
CA PHE A 295 -17.32 10.54 -17.93
C PHE A 295 -17.45 11.15 -16.53
#